data_AF-A0A9R0RVF1-F1
#
_entry.id   AF-A0A9R0RVF1-F1
#
_cell.length_a   1.000
_cell.length_b   1.000
_cell.length_c   1.000
_cell.angle_alpha   90.00
_cell.angle_beta   90.00
_cell.angle_gamma   90.00
#
_symmetry.space_group_name_H-M   'P 1'
#
loop_
_entity.id
_entity.type
_entity.pdbx_description
1 polymer ?
#
loop_
_entity_poly.entity_id
_entity_poly.type
_entity_poly.pdbx_seq_one_letter_code
_entity_poly.pdbx_strand_id
1 'polypeptide(L)'
;MNEPNIGALASYDVAIFPPGRCSDPFGVTKCTSGDSSVEPYMAVHNTLLAHASVVSLYRKKYQAMQKGAVGISIYSFWSYPLTNSTVDLEATRRCIDFYFGWILDPLVFGDYPQVMKKNVGSRLPPFTEVQSELIKGSLDFIGINHYYSLYVNDRPLETGVQDYKADISVSLRGSRIDPPSSQGFPVNVPSDPKGLQLQLEYLKETYGNLPVYVQENGICRRQPR
;
A
#
# COMPACT_ATOMS: atom_id res chain seq x y z
N MET A 1 6.29 -6.66 9.92
CA MET A 1 4.95 -6.89 9.32
C MET A 1 5.13 -7.18 7.83
N ASN A 2 4.31 -8.05 7.24
CA ASN A 2 4.32 -8.36 5.81
C ASN A 2 3.08 -7.73 5.14
N GLU A 3 3.29 -7.00 4.05
CA GLU A 3 2.26 -6.45 3.17
C GLU A 3 1.10 -5.73 3.87
N PRO A 4 1.34 -4.80 4.82
CA PRO A 4 0.26 -4.14 5.54
C PRO A 4 -0.70 -3.37 4.62
N ASN A 5 -0.19 -2.84 3.50
CA ASN A 5 -0.97 -2.11 2.50
C ASN A 5 -2.00 -2.97 1.77
N ILE A 6 -1.73 -4.27 1.54
CA ILE A 6 -2.69 -5.18 0.89
C ILE A 6 -3.44 -6.01 1.92
N GLY A 7 -2.78 -6.41 3.01
CA GLY A 7 -3.40 -7.15 4.10
C GLY A 7 -4.58 -6.39 4.70
N ALA A 8 -4.47 -5.08 4.90
CA ALA A 8 -5.57 -4.27 5.40
C ALA A 8 -6.76 -4.23 4.43
N LEU A 9 -6.52 -4.03 3.13
CA LEU A 9 -7.58 -4.02 2.12
C LEU A 9 -8.25 -5.38 1.99
N ALA A 10 -7.45 -6.45 1.88
CA ALA A 10 -7.97 -7.80 1.76
C ALA A 10 -8.79 -8.23 2.98
N SER A 11 -8.49 -7.71 4.17
CA SER A 11 -9.14 -8.13 5.43
C SER A 11 -10.32 -7.25 5.85
N TYR A 12 -10.28 -5.96 5.53
CA TYR A 12 -11.21 -4.93 6.04
C TYR A 12 -11.90 -4.08 4.96
N ASP A 13 -11.58 -4.28 3.68
CA ASP A 13 -12.21 -3.58 2.55
C ASP A 13 -13.01 -4.55 1.65
N VAL A 14 -12.35 -5.63 1.23
CA VAL A 14 -12.93 -6.61 0.28
C VAL A 14 -13.21 -8.00 0.88
N ALA A 15 -12.88 -8.22 2.16
CA ALA A 15 -13.12 -9.45 2.93
C ALA A 15 -12.66 -10.77 2.25
N ILE A 16 -11.50 -10.75 1.61
CA ILE A 16 -10.83 -11.94 1.07
C ILE A 16 -10.05 -12.68 2.18
N PHE A 17 -9.46 -11.93 3.11
CA PHE A 17 -8.68 -12.48 4.22
C PHE A 17 -9.40 -12.33 5.56
N PRO A 18 -9.13 -13.20 6.55
CA PRO A 18 -9.63 -13.03 7.91
C PRO A 18 -9.23 -11.65 8.49
N PRO A 19 -10.12 -10.98 9.26
CA PRO A 19 -11.41 -11.48 9.75
C PRO A 19 -12.57 -11.40 8.74
N GLY A 20 -12.34 -10.95 7.51
CA GLY A 20 -13.35 -10.94 6.45
C GLY A 20 -14.42 -9.86 6.66
N ARG A 21 -13.99 -8.64 6.99
CA ARG A 21 -14.88 -7.49 7.23
C ARG A 21 -14.91 -6.57 6.03
N CYS A 22 -16.09 -6.00 5.76
CA CYS A 22 -16.31 -5.04 4.68
C CYS A 22 -17.71 -4.41 4.79
N SER A 23 -17.97 -3.35 4.03
CA SER A 23 -19.33 -2.86 3.75
C SER A 23 -19.87 -3.51 2.47
N ASP A 24 -21.16 -3.82 2.44
CA ASP A 24 -21.82 -4.25 1.20
C ASP A 24 -21.99 -3.04 0.26
N PRO A 25 -21.69 -3.16 -1.06
CA PRO A 25 -21.40 -4.38 -1.81
C PRO A 25 -19.91 -4.61 -2.15
N PHE A 26 -18.96 -4.04 -1.39
CA PHE A 26 -17.53 -4.02 -1.77
C PHE A 26 -16.83 -5.38 -1.66
N GLY A 27 -17.28 -6.22 -0.74
CA GLY A 27 -16.71 -7.54 -0.50
C GLY A 27 -16.80 -8.49 -1.70
N VAL A 28 -15.90 -9.49 -1.72
CA VAL A 28 -16.03 -10.63 -2.66
C VAL A 28 -17.22 -11.54 -2.34
N THR A 29 -17.75 -11.41 -1.11
CA THR A 29 -19.00 -12.03 -0.66
C THR A 29 -19.87 -10.96 -0.02
N LYS A 30 -21.16 -11.26 0.19
CA LYS A 30 -22.10 -10.35 0.85
C LYS A 30 -21.62 -10.04 2.27
N CYS A 31 -21.18 -8.82 2.50
CA CYS A 31 -20.69 -8.38 3.80
C CYS A 31 -21.86 -8.18 4.76
N THR A 32 -21.74 -8.70 5.98
CA THR A 32 -22.74 -8.50 7.05
C THR A 32 -22.20 -7.70 8.23
N SER A 33 -20.89 -7.43 8.25
CA SER A 33 -20.22 -6.64 9.27
C SER A 33 -18.92 -6.05 8.73
N GLY A 34 -18.55 -4.88 9.23
CA GLY A 34 -17.39 -4.14 8.76
C GLY A 34 -17.76 -2.74 8.30
N ASP A 35 -16.74 -1.93 8.12
CA ASP A 35 -16.87 -0.61 7.53
C ASP A 35 -15.66 -0.32 6.63
N SER A 36 -15.83 -0.58 5.34
CA SER A 36 -14.79 -0.39 4.32
C SER A 36 -14.32 1.06 4.22
N SER A 37 -15.11 2.02 4.72
CA SER A 37 -14.75 3.44 4.70
C SER A 37 -13.72 3.81 5.77
N VAL A 38 -13.56 3.02 6.84
CA VAL A 38 -12.68 3.37 7.99
C VAL A 38 -11.78 2.24 8.47
N GLU A 39 -12.24 0.99 8.44
CA GLU A 39 -11.50 -0.13 9.03
C GLU A 39 -10.13 -0.37 8.37
N PRO A 40 -9.94 -0.24 7.03
CA PRO A 40 -8.62 -0.36 6.44
C PRO A 40 -7.62 0.68 6.98
N TYR A 41 -8.06 1.93 7.16
CA TYR A 41 -7.25 3.02 7.72
C TYR A 41 -6.89 2.78 9.18
N MET A 42 -7.85 2.33 9.99
CA MET A 42 -7.58 1.95 11.38
C MET A 42 -6.62 0.77 11.48
N ALA A 43 -6.77 -0.24 10.62
CA ALA A 43 -5.91 -1.42 10.61
C ALA A 43 -4.45 -1.05 10.29
N VAL A 44 -4.22 -0.23 9.26
CA VAL A 44 -2.87 0.24 8.93
C VAL A 44 -2.31 1.16 10.01
N HIS A 45 -3.11 2.09 10.54
CA HIS A 45 -2.67 2.98 11.62
C HIS A 45 -2.16 2.22 12.85
N ASN A 46 -2.95 1.25 13.32
CA ASN A 46 -2.55 0.39 14.45
C ASN A 46 -1.34 -0.50 14.10
N THR A 47 -1.26 -0.97 12.86
CA THR A 47 -0.11 -1.75 12.38
C THR A 47 1.19 -0.94 12.44
N LEU A 48 1.15 0.34 12.01
CA LEU A 48 2.30 1.24 12.06
C LEU A 48 2.73 1.54 13.50
N LEU A 49 1.79 1.81 14.40
CA LEU A 49 2.08 2.02 15.82
C LEU A 49 2.67 0.78 16.50
N ALA A 50 2.12 -0.41 16.20
CA ALA A 50 2.64 -1.66 16.71
C ALA A 50 4.06 -1.94 16.19
N HIS A 51 4.29 -1.73 14.89
CA HIS A 51 5.61 -1.85 14.26
C HIS A 51 6.62 -0.92 14.92
N ALA A 52 6.30 0.36 15.06
CA ALA A 52 7.19 1.34 15.68
C ALA A 52 7.50 1.04 17.16
N SER A 53 6.50 0.56 17.90
CA SER A 53 6.67 0.12 19.29
C SER A 53 7.64 -1.05 19.41
N VAL A 54 7.53 -2.06 18.52
CA VAL A 54 8.44 -3.21 18.47
C VAL A 54 9.84 -2.79 18.06
N VAL A 55 9.99 -1.89 17.08
CA VAL A 55 11.29 -1.35 16.69
C VAL A 55 11.94 -0.61 17.86
N SER A 56 11.19 0.25 18.56
CA SER A 56 11.68 0.95 19.76
C SER A 56 12.16 -0.03 20.84
N LEU A 57 11.38 -1.08 21.10
CA LEU A 57 11.75 -2.15 22.03
C LEU A 57 13.03 -2.87 21.58
N TYR A 58 13.11 -3.24 20.30
CA TYR A 58 14.27 -3.92 19.71
C TYR A 58 15.54 -3.12 19.89
N ARG A 59 15.51 -1.85 19.48
CA ARG A 59 16.64 -0.91 19.57
C ARG A 59 17.09 -0.73 21.03
N LYS A 60 16.14 -0.57 21.96
CA LYS A 60 16.44 -0.33 23.39
C LYS A 60 16.99 -1.56 24.12
N LYS A 61 16.49 -2.76 23.83
CA LYS A 61 16.79 -3.96 24.65
C LYS A 61 17.70 -4.97 23.99
N TYR A 62 17.71 -5.04 22.65
CA TYR A 62 18.27 -6.20 21.94
C TYR A 62 19.33 -5.82 20.91
N GLN A 63 19.24 -4.64 20.28
CA GLN A 63 20.10 -4.28 19.15
C GLN A 63 21.59 -4.21 19.52
N ALA A 64 21.95 -3.69 20.70
CA ALA A 64 23.34 -3.60 21.13
C ALA A 64 24.04 -4.98 21.19
N MET A 65 23.29 -6.02 21.57
CA MET A 65 23.80 -7.39 21.69
C MET A 65 23.70 -8.16 20.38
N GLN A 66 22.55 -8.10 19.71
CA GLN A 66 22.24 -8.92 18.53
C GLN A 66 22.77 -8.32 17.23
N LYS A 67 22.97 -6.99 17.19
CA LYS A 67 23.42 -6.25 16.01
C LYS A 67 22.55 -6.46 14.77
N GLY A 68 21.26 -6.78 14.97
CA GLY A 68 20.31 -6.95 13.89
C GLY A 68 19.69 -5.64 13.41
N ALA A 69 18.90 -5.75 12.35
CA ALA A 69 18.18 -4.67 11.71
C ALA A 69 16.69 -5.04 11.61
N VAL A 70 15.81 -4.05 11.70
CA VAL A 70 14.36 -4.23 11.62
C VAL A 70 13.81 -3.38 10.47
N GLY A 71 13.06 -4.01 9.58
CA GLY A 71 12.39 -3.35 8.46
C GLY A 71 10.92 -3.76 8.37
N ILE A 72 10.25 -3.28 7.33
CA ILE A 72 8.89 -3.66 6.98
C ILE A 72 8.85 -4.15 5.54
N SER A 73 8.04 -5.17 5.25
CA SER A 73 7.82 -5.62 3.88
C SER A 73 6.53 -5.03 3.34
N ILE A 74 6.57 -4.41 2.15
CA ILE A 74 5.39 -3.87 1.47
C ILE A 74 5.11 -4.63 0.18
N TYR A 75 3.82 -4.86 -0.11
CA TYR A 75 3.43 -5.34 -1.44
C TYR A 75 3.66 -4.20 -2.42
N SER A 76 4.39 -4.47 -3.49
CA SER A 76 4.83 -3.49 -4.47
C SER A 76 4.52 -3.92 -5.89
N PHE A 77 4.22 -2.94 -6.71
CA PHE A 77 4.06 -3.06 -8.16
C PHE A 77 4.45 -1.71 -8.76
N TRP A 78 4.94 -1.70 -9.99
CA TRP A 78 5.18 -0.42 -10.65
C TRP A 78 3.89 0.12 -11.27
N SER A 79 3.66 1.43 -11.15
CA SER A 79 2.51 2.11 -11.73
C SER A 79 2.94 2.90 -12.97
N TYR A 80 2.55 2.45 -14.15
CA TYR A 80 2.70 3.23 -15.38
C TYR A 80 1.46 4.09 -15.62
N PRO A 81 1.61 5.34 -16.06
CA PRO A 81 0.47 6.11 -16.52
C PRO A 81 -0.09 5.50 -17.82
N LEU A 82 -1.41 5.43 -17.94
CA LEU A 82 -2.07 4.92 -19.14
C LEU A 82 -1.76 5.81 -20.35
N THR A 83 -1.85 7.13 -20.17
CA THR A 83 -1.50 8.15 -21.18
C THR A 83 -0.53 9.17 -20.61
N ASN A 84 0.08 9.99 -21.48
CA ASN A 84 0.94 11.10 -21.05
C ASN A 84 0.14 12.36 -20.65
N SER A 85 -1.17 12.22 -20.43
CA SER A 85 -1.98 13.34 -19.96
C SER A 85 -1.65 13.69 -18.51
N THR A 86 -1.78 14.97 -18.15
CA THR A 86 -1.52 15.43 -16.78
C THR A 86 -2.35 14.67 -15.75
N VAL A 87 -3.62 14.38 -16.05
CA VAL A 87 -4.53 13.67 -15.13
C VAL A 87 -4.07 12.23 -14.86
N ASP A 88 -3.57 11.50 -15.86
CA ASP A 88 -3.07 10.13 -15.67
C ASP A 88 -1.73 10.11 -14.95
N LEU A 89 -0.88 11.13 -15.16
CA LEU A 89 0.37 11.29 -14.43
C LEU A 89 0.10 11.59 -12.94
N GLU A 90 -0.87 12.45 -12.64
CA GLU A 90 -1.31 12.74 -11.28
C GLU A 90 -1.96 11.51 -10.62
N ALA A 91 -2.81 10.79 -11.35
CA ALA A 91 -3.40 9.52 -10.89
C ALA A 91 -2.33 8.48 -10.55
N THR A 92 -1.27 8.39 -11.35
CA THR A 92 -0.14 7.49 -11.10
C THR A 92 0.58 7.85 -9.80
N ARG A 93 0.81 9.14 -9.53
CA ARG A 93 1.38 9.60 -8.25
C ARG A 93 0.47 9.30 -7.07
N ARG A 94 -0.84 9.54 -7.20
CA ARG A 94 -1.82 9.14 -6.17
C ARG A 94 -1.80 7.64 -5.91
N CYS A 95 -1.66 6.83 -6.96
CA CYS A 95 -1.56 5.39 -6.82
C CYS A 95 -0.35 4.97 -5.97
N ILE A 96 0.82 5.57 -6.25
CA ILE A 96 2.04 5.38 -5.47
C ILE A 96 1.86 5.82 -4.02
N ASP A 97 1.26 6.99 -3.78
CA ASP A 97 1.04 7.51 -2.42
C ASP A 97 0.10 6.61 -1.62
N PHE A 98 -1.00 6.14 -2.20
CA PHE A 98 -1.96 5.29 -1.50
C PHE A 98 -1.41 3.88 -1.24
N TYR A 99 -0.67 3.26 -2.17
CA TYR A 99 -0.17 1.90 -1.96
C TYR A 99 1.18 1.81 -1.24
N PHE A 100 2.09 2.77 -1.45
CA PHE A 100 3.43 2.75 -0.87
C PHE A 100 3.61 3.85 0.16
N GLY A 101 3.26 5.10 -0.19
CA GLY A 101 3.36 6.25 0.72
C GLY A 101 2.54 6.05 2.01
N TRP A 102 1.40 5.36 1.93
CA TRP A 102 0.55 5.05 3.09
C TRP A 102 1.29 4.33 4.21
N ILE A 103 2.31 3.54 3.86
CA ILE A 103 3.15 2.81 4.82
C ILE A 103 4.48 3.53 5.03
N LEU A 104 5.14 3.94 3.94
CA LEU A 104 6.51 4.45 3.99
C LEU A 104 6.60 5.91 4.46
N ASP A 105 5.66 6.80 4.09
CA ASP A 105 5.71 8.19 4.53
C ASP A 105 5.61 8.31 6.05
N PRO A 106 4.71 7.60 6.75
CA PRO A 106 4.72 7.60 8.21
C PRO A 106 6.07 7.16 8.78
N LEU A 107 6.64 6.08 8.25
CA LEU A 107 7.88 5.50 8.76
C LEU A 107 9.13 6.34 8.47
N VAL A 108 9.12 7.17 7.42
CA VAL A 108 10.29 7.98 7.03
C VAL A 108 10.11 9.44 7.45
N PHE A 109 8.93 10.00 7.27
CA PHE A 109 8.63 11.42 7.48
C PHE A 109 7.80 11.70 8.74
N GLY A 110 7.09 10.70 9.27
CA GLY A 110 6.30 10.79 10.52
C GLY A 110 4.81 11.08 10.33
N ASP A 111 4.32 11.19 9.09
CA ASP A 111 2.90 11.45 8.80
C ASP A 111 2.49 10.83 7.45
N TYR A 112 1.20 10.74 7.19
CA TYR A 112 0.65 10.20 5.94
C TYR A 112 0.84 11.16 4.75
N PRO A 113 0.82 10.64 3.50
CA PRO A 113 0.85 11.47 2.30
C PRO A 113 -0.27 12.51 2.28
N GLN A 114 0.03 13.74 1.84
CA GLN A 114 -0.95 14.84 1.84
C GLN A 114 -2.19 14.54 1.01
N VAL A 115 -2.03 13.83 -0.12
CA VAL A 115 -3.17 13.45 -0.96
C VAL A 115 -4.13 12.48 -0.27
N MET A 116 -3.61 11.58 0.57
CA MET A 116 -4.45 10.70 1.39
C MET A 116 -5.21 11.50 2.44
N LYS A 117 -4.53 12.40 3.16
CA LYS A 117 -5.18 13.28 4.15
C LYS A 117 -6.30 14.11 3.52
N LYS A 118 -6.09 14.60 2.29
CA LYS A 118 -7.09 15.36 1.53
C LYS A 118 -8.28 14.51 1.10
N ASN A 119 -8.03 13.34 0.49
CA ASN A 119 -9.09 12.53 -0.11
C ASN A 119 -9.89 11.75 0.94
N VAL A 120 -9.21 11.17 1.93
CA VAL A 120 -9.83 10.35 2.98
C VAL A 120 -10.42 11.23 4.10
N GLY A 121 -9.80 12.38 4.37
CA GLY A 121 -10.26 13.33 5.38
C GLY A 121 -10.26 12.73 6.79
N SER A 122 -11.34 12.96 7.54
CA SER A 122 -11.49 12.53 8.94
C SER A 122 -11.50 11.02 9.16
N ARG A 123 -11.63 10.22 8.09
CA ARG A 123 -11.58 8.75 8.18
C ARG A 123 -10.15 8.22 8.33
N LEU A 124 -9.15 9.03 8.00
CA LEU A 124 -7.73 8.71 8.21
C LEU A 124 -7.31 9.16 9.62
N PRO A 125 -6.98 8.23 10.54
CA PRO A 125 -6.64 8.62 11.91
C PRO A 125 -5.34 9.45 11.93
N PRO A 126 -5.33 10.64 12.55
CA PRO A 126 -4.11 11.44 12.64
C PRO A 126 -3.13 10.81 13.64
N PHE A 127 -1.83 10.97 13.40
CA PHE A 127 -0.84 10.73 14.43
C PHE A 127 -0.79 11.94 15.38
N THR A 128 -0.80 11.67 16.68
CA THR A 128 -0.35 12.65 17.68
C THR A 128 1.15 12.91 17.50
N GLU A 129 1.65 14.02 18.05
CA GLU A 129 3.08 14.35 18.02
C GLU A 129 3.95 13.21 18.57
N VAL A 130 3.58 12.65 19.73
CA VAL A 130 4.28 11.52 20.35
C VAL A 130 4.28 10.27 19.46
N GLN A 131 3.17 9.99 18.77
CA GLN A 131 3.10 8.86 17.84
C GLN A 131 3.94 9.10 16.59
N SER A 132 3.91 10.32 16.04
CA SER A 132 4.71 10.72 14.89
C SER A 132 6.20 10.58 15.19
N GLU A 133 6.65 11.05 16.34
CA GLU A 133 8.04 10.89 16.81
C GLU A 133 8.43 9.43 17.00
N LEU A 134 7.51 8.58 17.49
CA LEU A 134 7.77 7.15 17.67
C LEU A 134 7.91 6.41 16.33
N ILE A 135 7.07 6.73 15.35
CA ILE A 135 7.02 6.06 14.04
C ILE A 135 8.16 6.55 13.13
N LYS A 136 8.48 7.84 13.16
CA LYS A 136 9.49 8.41 12.28
C LYS A 136 10.86 7.74 12.50
N GLY A 137 11.42 7.21 11.42
CA GLY A 137 12.68 6.47 11.45
C GLY A 137 12.58 5.08 12.06
N SER A 138 11.38 4.51 12.24
CA SER A 138 11.19 3.17 12.80
C SER A 138 11.39 2.05 11.77
N LEU A 139 12.43 2.15 10.94
CA LEU A 139 12.93 1.09 10.06
C LEU A 139 14.42 1.31 9.79
N ASP A 140 15.14 0.22 9.55
CA ASP A 140 16.54 0.19 9.15
C ASP A 140 16.71 -0.17 7.66
N PHE A 141 15.68 -0.79 7.06
CA PHE A 141 15.61 -1.16 5.64
C PHE A 141 14.16 -1.24 5.16
N ILE A 142 13.96 -1.22 3.85
CA ILE A 142 12.67 -1.42 3.18
C ILE A 142 12.67 -2.80 2.53
N GLY A 143 11.71 -3.65 2.90
CA GLY A 143 11.42 -4.90 2.20
C GLY A 143 10.36 -4.65 1.13
N ILE A 144 10.52 -5.25 -0.05
CA ILE A 144 9.50 -5.23 -1.09
C ILE A 144 9.14 -6.63 -1.55
N ASN A 145 7.84 -6.83 -1.75
CA ASN A 145 7.27 -7.99 -2.42
C ASN A 145 6.79 -7.52 -3.79
N HIS A 146 7.45 -7.91 -4.88
CA HIS A 146 7.21 -7.35 -6.21
C HIS A 146 6.93 -8.44 -7.23
N TYR A 147 5.82 -8.34 -7.97
CA TYR A 147 5.41 -9.40 -8.89
C TYR A 147 5.15 -8.91 -10.32
N TYR A 148 4.59 -7.70 -10.48
CA TYR A 148 4.18 -7.17 -11.78
C TYR A 148 4.03 -5.64 -11.75
N SER A 149 3.67 -5.06 -12.89
CA SER A 149 3.39 -3.64 -13.07
C SER A 149 1.98 -3.43 -13.61
N LEU A 150 1.37 -2.29 -13.30
CA LEU A 150 0.01 -1.94 -13.73
C LEU A 150 0.01 -0.64 -14.51
N TYR A 151 -1.01 -0.49 -15.35
CA TYR A 151 -1.35 0.80 -15.94
C TYR A 151 -2.43 1.48 -15.10
N VAL A 152 -2.26 2.79 -14.90
CA VAL A 152 -3.09 3.63 -14.05
C VAL A 152 -3.66 4.78 -14.87
N ASN A 153 -4.96 5.00 -14.76
CA ASN A 153 -5.59 6.21 -15.30
C ASN A 153 -6.47 6.89 -14.26
N ASP A 154 -6.68 8.18 -14.45
CA ASP A 154 -7.57 8.97 -13.60
C ASP A 154 -9.01 8.46 -13.71
N ARG A 155 -9.74 8.54 -12.60
CA ARG A 155 -11.19 8.44 -12.59
C ARG A 155 -11.75 9.53 -11.68
N PRO A 156 -12.96 10.04 -11.95
CA PRO A 156 -13.62 10.97 -11.05
C PRO A 156 -13.80 10.37 -9.65
N LEU A 157 -13.63 11.21 -8.62
CA LEU A 157 -13.97 10.85 -7.24
C LEU A 157 -15.46 10.53 -7.16
N GLU A 158 -15.79 9.34 -6.67
CA GLU A 158 -17.17 8.91 -6.53
C GLU A 158 -17.86 9.67 -5.38
N THR A 159 -19.11 10.07 -5.61
CA THR A 159 -19.96 10.71 -4.58
C THR A 159 -20.91 9.67 -4.00
N GLY A 160 -20.78 9.35 -2.71
CA GLY A 160 -21.56 8.27 -2.08
C GLY A 160 -20.80 7.54 -0.98
N VAL A 161 -21.08 6.25 -0.80
CA VAL A 161 -20.34 5.37 0.13
C VAL A 161 -18.94 5.15 -0.43
N GLN A 162 -17.91 5.57 0.31
CA GLN A 162 -16.51 5.56 -0.13
C GLN A 162 -15.78 4.37 0.48
N ASP A 163 -15.31 3.44 -0.34
CA ASP A 163 -14.31 2.45 0.05
C ASP A 163 -12.90 2.99 -0.22
N TYR A 164 -11.87 2.21 0.11
CA TYR A 164 -10.50 2.61 -0.17
C TYR A 164 -10.27 2.87 -1.67
N LYS A 165 -10.93 2.09 -2.55
CA LYS A 165 -10.85 2.25 -4.00
C LYS A 165 -11.39 3.61 -4.43
N ALA A 166 -12.51 4.06 -3.89
CA ALA A 166 -13.09 5.38 -4.16
C ALA A 166 -12.09 6.50 -3.81
N ASP A 167 -11.41 6.38 -2.66
CA ASP A 167 -10.50 7.41 -2.15
C ASP A 167 -9.22 7.60 -2.98
N ILE A 168 -8.64 6.51 -3.49
CA ILE A 168 -7.48 6.58 -4.39
C ILE A 168 -7.85 7.21 -5.74
N SER A 169 -9.10 7.04 -6.16
CA SER A 169 -9.67 7.62 -7.39
C SER A 169 -8.84 7.31 -8.64
N VAL A 170 -8.46 6.03 -8.81
CA VAL A 170 -7.77 5.53 -10.01
C VAL A 170 -8.40 4.27 -10.57
N SER A 171 -8.18 4.02 -11.86
CA SER A 171 -8.45 2.72 -12.49
C SER A 171 -7.14 1.97 -12.74
N LEU A 172 -7.10 0.69 -12.38
CA LEU A 172 -5.95 -0.20 -12.57
C LEU A 172 -6.19 -1.18 -13.73
N ARG A 173 -5.18 -1.39 -14.58
CA ARG A 173 -5.23 -2.28 -15.75
C ARG A 173 -3.98 -3.14 -15.84
N GLY A 174 -4.12 -4.37 -16.34
CA GLY A 174 -2.98 -5.25 -16.62
C GLY A 174 -2.18 -4.85 -17.86
N SER A 175 -2.84 -4.23 -18.84
CA SER A 175 -2.25 -3.71 -20.06
C SER A 175 -2.91 -2.40 -20.50
N ARG A 176 -2.34 -1.72 -21.50
CA ARG A 176 -2.94 -0.50 -22.10
C ARG A 176 -4.29 -0.74 -22.78
N ILE A 177 -4.55 -1.98 -23.22
CA ILE A 177 -5.75 -2.34 -23.99
C ILE A 177 -6.79 -3.07 -23.13
N ASP A 178 -6.41 -3.55 -21.95
CA ASP A 178 -7.33 -4.23 -21.06
C ASP A 178 -8.36 -3.26 -20.49
N PRO A 179 -9.61 -3.69 -20.27
CA PRO A 179 -10.56 -2.90 -19.49
C PRO A 179 -10.05 -2.67 -18.05
N PRO A 180 -10.54 -1.62 -17.37
CA PRO A 180 -10.18 -1.39 -15.97
C PRO A 180 -10.69 -2.54 -15.08
N SER A 181 -9.92 -2.88 -14.04
CA SER A 181 -10.32 -3.90 -13.08
C SER A 181 -11.58 -3.48 -12.32
N SER A 182 -12.62 -4.32 -12.39
CA SER A 182 -13.87 -4.12 -11.65
C SER A 182 -13.69 -4.41 -10.16
N GLN A 183 -12.98 -5.49 -9.79
CA GLN A 183 -12.77 -5.90 -8.41
C GLN A 183 -11.33 -6.40 -8.19
N GLY A 184 -10.65 -5.81 -7.20
CA GLY A 184 -9.27 -6.16 -6.86
C GLY A 184 -8.24 -5.84 -7.95
N PHE A 185 -7.05 -6.41 -7.78
CA PHE A 185 -5.93 -6.25 -8.70
C PHE A 185 -6.08 -7.12 -9.95
N PRO A 186 -5.65 -6.64 -11.14
CA PRO A 186 -5.55 -7.48 -12.34
C PRO A 186 -4.66 -8.71 -12.07
N VAL A 187 -5.16 -9.90 -12.44
CA VAL A 187 -4.48 -11.19 -12.14
C VAL A 187 -3.69 -11.78 -13.31
N ASN A 188 -3.97 -11.36 -14.55
CA ASN A 188 -3.31 -11.85 -15.76
C ASN A 188 -2.35 -10.79 -16.31
N VAL A 189 -1.33 -10.46 -15.52
CA VAL A 189 -0.38 -9.39 -15.87
C VAL A 189 0.93 -10.01 -16.37
N PRO A 190 1.49 -9.55 -17.51
CA PRO A 190 2.80 -10.00 -17.96
C PRO A 190 3.90 -9.67 -16.96
N SER A 191 4.95 -10.50 -16.96
CA SER A 191 6.18 -10.19 -16.21
C SER A 191 6.81 -8.90 -16.74
N ASP A 192 7.23 -8.02 -15.83
CA ASP A 192 7.87 -6.75 -16.17
C ASP A 192 9.09 -6.47 -15.27
N PRO A 193 10.28 -6.98 -15.63
CA PRO A 193 11.51 -6.66 -14.91
C PRO A 193 11.86 -5.16 -14.91
N LYS A 194 11.42 -4.39 -15.91
CA LYS A 194 11.69 -2.95 -15.98
C LYS A 194 10.91 -2.19 -14.90
N GLY A 195 9.68 -2.61 -14.63
CA GLY A 195 8.88 -2.09 -13.51
C GLY A 195 9.57 -2.27 -12.16
N LEU A 196 10.16 -3.44 -11.90
CA LEU A 196 10.95 -3.65 -10.69
C LEU A 196 12.13 -2.67 -10.60
N GLN A 197 12.87 -2.47 -11.69
CA GLN A 197 13.96 -1.48 -11.72
C GLN A 197 13.46 -0.08 -11.36
N LEU A 198 12.36 0.37 -11.98
CA LEU A 198 11.79 1.69 -11.74
C LEU A 198 11.29 1.83 -10.29
N GLN A 199 10.71 0.77 -9.71
CA GLN A 199 10.31 0.76 -8.31
C GLN A 199 11.51 0.95 -7.38
N LEU A 200 12.64 0.27 -7.65
CA LEU A 200 13.87 0.41 -6.87
C LEU A 200 14.48 1.81 -7.00
N GLU A 201 14.47 2.39 -8.21
CA GLU A 201 14.92 3.75 -8.47
C GLU A 201 14.06 4.77 -7.70
N TYR A 202 12.73 4.64 -7.75
CA TYR A 202 11.80 5.48 -6.99
C TYR A 202 12.04 5.40 -5.48
N LEU A 203 12.19 4.19 -4.92
CA LEU A 203 12.43 4.01 -3.49
C LEU A 203 13.75 4.66 -3.04
N LYS A 204 14.79 4.52 -3.87
CA LYS A 204 16.09 5.13 -3.64
C LYS A 204 16.01 6.66 -3.61
N GLU A 205 15.34 7.25 -4.60
CA GLU A 205 15.24 8.70 -4.76
C GLU A 205 14.33 9.34 -3.68
N THR A 206 13.23 8.67 -3.33
CA THR A 206 12.19 9.24 -2.46
C THR A 206 12.49 9.04 -0.97
N TYR A 207 13.03 7.88 -0.57
CA TYR A 207 13.18 7.50 0.83
C TYR A 207 14.64 7.45 1.30
N GLY A 208 15.51 8.27 0.69
CA GLY A 208 16.85 8.54 1.22
C GLY A 208 17.85 7.38 1.10
N ASN A 209 17.74 6.56 0.05
CA ASN A 209 18.66 5.45 -0.24
C ASN A 209 18.84 4.46 0.93
N LEU A 210 17.77 4.21 1.70
CA LEU A 210 17.70 3.11 2.65
C LEU A 210 18.00 1.77 1.94
N PRO A 211 18.62 0.78 2.61
CA PRO A 211 18.76 -0.55 2.04
C PRO A 211 17.40 -1.12 1.64
N VAL A 212 17.33 -1.66 0.41
CA VAL A 212 16.13 -2.32 -0.10
C VAL A 212 16.40 -3.80 -0.30
N TYR A 213 15.51 -4.65 0.20
CA TYR A 213 15.56 -6.09 0.01
C TYR A 213 14.32 -6.54 -0.76
N VAL A 214 14.52 -7.26 -1.86
CA VAL A 214 13.43 -7.99 -2.51
C VAL A 214 13.16 -9.23 -1.67
N GLN A 215 12.04 -9.25 -0.94
CA GLN A 215 11.68 -10.31 -0.02
C GLN A 215 10.75 -11.34 -0.67
N GLU A 216 9.94 -10.92 -1.64
CA GLU A 216 9.19 -11.82 -2.51
C GLU A 216 9.26 -11.36 -3.97
N ASN A 217 9.50 -12.32 -4.87
CA ASN A 217 9.39 -12.16 -6.32
C ASN A 217 9.13 -13.53 -6.94
N GLY A 218 8.14 -13.62 -7.82
CA GLY A 218 7.79 -14.89 -8.43
C GLY A 218 6.60 -14.79 -9.37
N ILE A 219 6.24 -15.92 -9.96
CA ILE A 219 5.10 -16.05 -10.85
C ILE A 219 4.33 -17.32 -10.52
N CYS A 220 3.00 -17.22 -10.44
CA CYS A 220 2.14 -18.39 -10.34
C CYS A 220 1.98 -19.01 -11.73
N ARG A 221 2.43 -20.26 -11.91
CA ARG A 221 2.08 -21.07 -13.09
C ARG A 221 0.91 -21.97 -12.74
N ARG A 222 -0.24 -21.77 -13.40
CA ARG A 222 -1.30 -22.78 -13.39
C ARG A 222 -0.79 -23.99 -14.18
N GLN A 223 -0.72 -25.16 -13.55
CA GLN A 223 -0.46 -26.40 -14.29
C GLN A 223 -1.60 -26.61 -15.30
N PRO A 224 -1.29 -27.02 -16.55
CA PRO A 224 -2.33 -27.49 -17.46
C PRO A 224 -3.07 -28.64 -16.77
N ARG A 225 -4.41 -28.59 -16.79
CA ARG A 225 -5.22 -29.78 -16.45
C ARG A 225 -5.02 -30.85 -17.50
#